data_AF-A0AAP5YCU0-F1
#
_entry.id   AF-A0AAP5YCU0-F1
#
_cell.length_a   1.000
_cell.length_b   1.000
_cell.length_c   1.000
_cell.angle_alpha   90.00
_cell.angle_beta   90.00
_cell.angle_gamma   90.00
#
_symmetry.space_group_name_H-M   'P 1'
#
loop_
_entity.id
_entity.type
_entity.pdbx_description
1 polymer ?
#
loop_
_entity_poly.entity_id
_entity_poly.type
_entity_poly.pdbx_seq_one_letter_code
_entity_poly.pdbx_strand_id
1 'polypeptide(L)'
;MDTREKLIGELSQVIEVKTTDQPDGSMQVTLVSGQPLVMGSDFGQLSAIPDPSDPYLADLHVNFANQSFAIGDSVGGKLGAINDYQTDVLKPNQVALDDMAKALADEYNAVLATGKDLKGNAGKPLFNYDPDNPAASLTITDLSAEELAFSSDGTPGNANVLKSLIDLSNKPVAVTGYGSVSLNDAFTSMVGQTAIKARQADADYQAKLAMSKQAHTARDNVSAVNSDEEAANSMTFANAHNAN
;
A
#
# COMPACT_ATOMS: atom_id res chain seq x y z
N MET A 1 28.48 19.94 -6.87
CA MET A 1 27.18 19.35 -7.24
C MET A 1 26.58 20.22 -8.32
N ASP A 2 26.59 19.74 -9.56
CA ASP A 2 25.95 20.41 -10.69
C ASP A 2 24.41 20.28 -10.59
N THR A 3 23.66 21.18 -11.23
CA THR A 3 22.19 21.19 -11.27
C THR A 3 21.64 19.85 -11.76
N ARG A 4 22.31 19.24 -12.75
CA ARG A 4 21.99 17.91 -13.27
C ARG A 4 21.99 16.83 -12.19
N GLU A 5 23.06 16.78 -11.38
CA GLU A 5 23.19 15.80 -10.30
C GLU A 5 22.12 16.01 -9.22
N LYS A 6 21.80 17.27 -8.92
CA LYS A 6 20.72 17.61 -7.99
C LYS A 6 19.36 17.09 -8.49
N LEU A 7 19.03 17.31 -9.76
CA LEU A 7 17.77 16.86 -10.35
C LEU A 7 17.67 15.33 -10.42
N ILE A 8 18.77 14.63 -10.70
CA ILE A 8 18.82 13.17 -10.64
C ILE A 8 18.62 12.69 -9.20
N GLY A 9 19.21 13.37 -8.22
CA GLY A 9 18.99 13.09 -6.81
C GLY A 9 17.55 13.34 -6.35
N GLU A 10 16.86 14.33 -6.89
CA GLU A 10 15.43 14.56 -6.63
C GLU A 10 14.56 13.50 -7.31
N LEU A 11 14.88 13.13 -8.56
CA LEU A 11 14.20 12.06 -9.29
C LEU A 11 14.33 10.72 -8.59
N SER A 12 15.52 10.38 -8.08
CA SER A 12 15.78 9.11 -7.38
C SER A 12 15.00 8.95 -6.07
N GLN A 13 14.53 10.05 -5.47
CA GLN A 13 13.61 10.00 -4.33
C GLN A 13 12.19 9.60 -4.73
N VAL A 14 11.79 9.88 -5.97
CA VAL A 14 10.44 9.60 -6.48
C VAL A 14 10.38 8.18 -7.04
N ILE A 15 11.37 7.81 -7.85
CA ILE A 15 11.46 6.52 -8.54
C ILE A 15 12.92 6.10 -8.63
N GLU A 16 13.21 4.82 -8.53
CA GLU A 16 14.57 4.31 -8.62
C GLU A 16 15.09 4.39 -10.06
N VAL A 17 16.25 5.01 -10.24
CA VAL A 17 16.85 5.26 -11.54
C VAL A 17 18.29 4.80 -11.59
N LYS A 18 18.71 4.41 -12.79
CA LYS A 18 20.10 4.12 -13.13
C LYS A 18 20.59 5.14 -14.15
N THR A 19 21.74 5.73 -13.88
CA THR A 19 22.42 6.64 -14.80
C THR A 19 23.58 5.93 -15.52
N THR A 20 23.89 6.37 -16.74
CA THR A 20 25.04 5.89 -17.51
C THR A 20 25.60 7.06 -18.32
N ASP A 21 26.88 7.37 -18.12
CA ASP A 21 27.58 8.41 -18.87
C ASP A 21 27.89 7.92 -20.29
N GLN A 22 27.76 8.83 -21.26
CA GLN A 22 28.02 8.55 -22.67
C GLN A 22 29.34 9.19 -23.14
N PRO A 23 29.98 8.64 -24.19
CA PRO A 23 31.25 9.18 -24.72
C PRO A 23 31.17 10.64 -25.20
N ASP A 24 29.97 11.13 -25.52
CA ASP A 24 29.71 12.51 -25.93
C ASP A 24 29.50 13.48 -24.75
N GLY A 25 29.64 13.00 -23.51
CA GLY A 25 29.44 13.76 -22.28
C GLY A 25 27.98 13.88 -21.83
N SER A 26 27.02 13.35 -22.61
CA SER A 26 25.63 13.24 -22.19
C SER A 26 25.45 12.14 -21.14
N MET A 27 24.31 12.17 -20.45
CA MET A 27 23.96 11.15 -19.46
C MET A 27 22.62 10.52 -19.84
N GLN A 28 22.62 9.20 -19.90
CA GLN A 28 21.41 8.39 -20.05
C GLN A 28 20.82 8.11 -18.67
N VAL A 29 19.50 8.23 -18.53
CA VAL A 29 18.74 7.87 -17.33
C VAL A 29 17.70 6.83 -17.69
N THR A 30 17.69 5.72 -16.96
CA THR A 30 16.75 4.61 -17.14
C THR A 30 16.15 4.23 -15.80
N LEU A 31 14.99 3.56 -15.80
CA LEU A 31 14.57 2.78 -14.65
C LEU A 31 15.50 1.59 -14.45
N VAL A 32 15.55 1.05 -13.23
CA VAL A 32 16.34 -0.16 -12.93
C VAL A 32 15.90 -1.35 -13.78
N SER A 33 14.62 -1.41 -14.13
CA SER A 33 14.02 -2.40 -15.05
C SER A 33 14.32 -2.15 -16.54
N GLY A 34 15.01 -1.06 -16.90
CA GLY A 34 15.55 -0.80 -18.24
C GLY A 34 14.76 0.18 -19.11
N GLN A 35 13.59 0.64 -18.67
CA GLN A 35 12.79 1.62 -19.43
C GLN A 35 13.50 2.98 -19.47
N PRO A 36 13.53 3.68 -20.62
CA PRO A 36 14.26 4.93 -20.78
C PRO A 36 13.49 6.12 -20.18
N LEU A 37 14.16 6.94 -19.36
CA LEU A 37 13.63 8.21 -18.86
C LEU A 37 14.27 9.42 -19.52
N VAL A 38 15.57 9.35 -19.83
CA VAL A 38 16.29 10.39 -20.58
C VAL A 38 17.29 9.71 -21.49
N MET A 39 17.21 9.99 -22.80
CA MET A 39 18.22 9.57 -23.78
C MET A 39 18.47 10.70 -24.77
N GLY A 40 19.71 11.19 -24.85
CA GLY A 40 20.03 12.35 -25.68
C GLY A 40 19.22 13.58 -25.27
N SER A 41 18.46 14.15 -26.21
CA SER A 41 17.53 15.26 -25.98
C SER A 41 16.11 14.83 -25.64
N ASP A 42 15.80 13.54 -25.73
CA ASP A 42 14.45 13.00 -25.53
C ASP A 42 14.24 12.58 -24.07
N PHE A 43 13.00 12.71 -23.61
CA PHE A 43 12.59 12.39 -22.24
C PHE A 43 11.34 11.51 -22.21
N GLY A 44 11.24 10.70 -21.17
CA GLY A 44 10.09 9.86 -20.87
C GLY A 44 9.11 10.56 -19.94
N GLN A 45 7.82 10.37 -20.18
CA GLN A 45 6.75 10.83 -19.29
C GLN A 45 6.13 9.63 -18.56
N LEU A 46 6.10 9.70 -17.23
CA LEU A 46 5.37 8.73 -16.43
C LEU A 46 3.86 8.96 -16.57
N SER A 47 3.10 7.89 -16.72
CA SER A 47 1.63 7.90 -16.66
C SER A 47 1.14 6.77 -15.78
N ALA A 48 0.09 7.02 -15.02
CA ALA A 48 -0.65 6.00 -14.29
C ALA A 48 -1.93 5.68 -15.06
N ILE A 49 -2.18 4.40 -15.32
CA ILE A 49 -3.39 3.90 -15.96
C ILE A 49 -4.20 3.19 -14.87
N PRO A 50 -5.34 3.75 -14.41
CA PRO A 50 -6.15 3.11 -13.37
C PRO A 50 -6.57 1.70 -13.77
N ASP A 51 -6.53 0.77 -12.81
CA ASP A 51 -7.01 -0.59 -13.02
C ASP A 51 -8.55 -0.57 -13.15
N PRO A 52 -9.13 -1.10 -14.24
CA PRO A 52 -10.59 -1.12 -14.42
C PRO A 52 -11.31 -2.05 -13.43
N SER A 53 -10.59 -2.97 -12.78
CA SER A 53 -11.09 -3.92 -11.79
C SER A 53 -10.86 -3.48 -10.34
N ASP A 54 -9.96 -2.50 -10.11
CA ASP A 54 -9.68 -1.98 -8.77
C ASP A 54 -9.44 -0.45 -8.80
N PRO A 55 -10.37 0.37 -8.28
CA PRO A 55 -10.23 1.82 -8.29
C PRO A 55 -9.09 2.35 -7.40
N TYR A 56 -8.47 1.49 -6.58
CA TYR A 56 -7.35 1.86 -5.72
C TYR A 56 -5.98 1.55 -6.32
N LEU A 57 -5.92 0.85 -7.46
CA LEU A 57 -4.67 0.47 -8.13
C LEU A 57 -4.52 1.14 -9.49
N ALA A 58 -3.27 1.33 -9.92
CA ALA A 58 -2.96 1.85 -11.24
C ALA A 58 -1.64 1.27 -11.75
N ASP A 59 -1.63 0.90 -13.03
CA ASP A 59 -0.43 0.46 -13.72
C ASP A 59 0.40 1.66 -14.12
N LEU A 60 1.68 1.67 -13.75
CA LEU A 60 2.60 2.72 -14.14
C LEU A 60 3.22 2.41 -15.50
N HIS A 61 3.33 3.44 -16.33
CA HIS A 61 3.91 3.36 -17.66
C HIS A 61 4.93 4.49 -17.86
N VAL A 62 5.97 4.21 -18.66
CA VAL A 62 6.85 5.22 -19.24
C VAL A 62 6.48 5.40 -20.70
N ASN A 63 6.05 6.61 -21.06
CA ASN A 63 5.86 7.01 -22.45
C ASN A 63 7.13 7.68 -22.94
N PHE A 64 7.82 7.06 -23.91
CA PHE A 64 9.07 7.57 -24.46
C PHE A 64 9.00 7.56 -25.99
N ALA A 65 9.28 8.72 -26.61
CA ALA A 65 9.02 8.95 -28.03
C ALA A 65 7.57 8.56 -28.41
N ASN A 66 7.39 7.56 -29.29
CA ASN A 66 6.07 7.08 -29.73
C ASN A 66 5.70 5.71 -29.14
N GLN A 67 6.36 5.29 -28.05
CA GLN A 67 6.14 4.00 -27.40
C GLN A 67 5.77 4.17 -25.93
N SER A 68 4.95 3.25 -25.42
CA SER A 68 4.59 3.15 -24.01
C SER A 68 5.10 1.83 -23.45
N PHE A 69 5.79 1.89 -22.31
CA PHE A 69 6.37 0.74 -21.64
C PHE A 69 5.74 0.60 -20.27
N ALA A 70 5.10 -0.54 -19.99
CA ALA A 70 4.66 -0.86 -18.64
C ALA A 70 5.88 -0.95 -17.70
N ILE A 71 5.67 -0.49 -16.46
CA ILE A 71 6.64 -0.61 -15.38
C ILE A 71 6.15 -1.72 -14.46
N GLY A 72 7.06 -2.62 -14.06
CA GLY A 72 6.72 -3.67 -13.10
C GLY A 72 6.58 -3.14 -11.67
N ASP A 73 6.20 -4.03 -10.75
CA ASP A 73 5.80 -3.69 -9.38
C ASP A 73 6.90 -3.03 -8.54
N SER A 74 8.17 -3.29 -8.85
CA SER A 74 9.32 -2.74 -8.10
C SER A 74 9.94 -1.56 -8.84
N VAL A 75 9.44 -0.35 -8.51
CA VAL A 75 9.94 0.91 -9.08
C VAL A 75 10.80 1.71 -8.11
N GLY A 76 10.87 1.27 -6.84
CA GLY A 76 11.57 1.96 -5.76
C GLY A 76 11.11 3.40 -5.52
N GLY A 77 11.84 4.15 -4.70
CA GLY A 77 11.47 5.51 -4.31
C GLY A 77 10.08 5.60 -3.66
N LYS A 78 9.47 6.79 -3.72
CA LYS A 78 8.12 7.02 -3.19
C LYS A 78 7.03 6.28 -3.96
N LEU A 79 7.16 6.14 -5.28
CA LEU A 79 6.16 5.44 -6.09
C LEU A 79 6.12 3.95 -5.78
N GLY A 80 7.28 3.30 -5.61
CA GLY A 80 7.36 1.92 -5.16
C GLY A 80 6.76 1.73 -3.77
N ALA A 81 7.08 2.62 -2.83
CA ALA A 81 6.51 2.56 -1.48
C ALA A 81 4.97 2.71 -1.45
N ILE A 82 4.39 3.52 -2.36
CA ILE A 82 2.93 3.65 -2.49
C ILE A 82 2.35 2.33 -3.00
N ASN A 83 2.94 1.76 -4.06
CA ASN A 83 2.50 0.47 -4.61
C ASN A 83 2.55 -0.64 -3.54
N ASP A 84 3.71 -0.81 -2.88
CA ASP A 84 3.90 -1.80 -1.82
C ASP A 84 2.88 -1.62 -0.68
N TYR A 85 2.63 -0.38 -0.26
CA TYR A 85 1.62 -0.10 0.77
C TYR A 85 0.21 -0.49 0.30
N GLN A 86 -0.16 -0.15 -0.93
CA GLN A 86 -1.47 -0.47 -1.48
C GLN A 86 -1.68 -1.99 -1.60
N THR A 87 -0.70 -2.72 -2.12
CA THR A 87 -0.79 -4.17 -2.38
C THR A 87 -0.62 -5.00 -1.12
N ASP A 88 0.29 -4.62 -0.23
CA ASP A 88 0.68 -5.49 0.90
C ASP A 88 -0.02 -5.13 2.19
N VAL A 89 -0.57 -3.92 2.32
CA VAL A 89 -1.19 -3.43 3.55
C VAL A 89 -2.65 -3.05 3.35
N LEU A 90 -2.92 -2.11 2.46
CA LEU A 90 -4.26 -1.55 2.31
C LEU A 90 -5.24 -2.59 1.79
N LYS A 91 -4.94 -3.22 0.64
CA LYS A 91 -5.86 -4.15 -0.01
C LYS A 91 -6.17 -5.39 0.85
N PRO A 92 -5.18 -6.08 1.46
CA PRO A 92 -5.46 -7.21 2.34
C PRO A 92 -6.32 -6.82 3.56
N ASN A 93 -6.10 -5.64 4.12
CA ASN A 93 -6.91 -5.14 5.24
C ASN A 93 -8.34 -4.78 4.81
N GLN A 94 -8.54 -4.22 3.62
CA GLN A 94 -9.88 -3.97 3.06
C GLN A 94 -10.65 -5.28 2.88
N VAL A 95 -10.03 -6.30 2.28
CA VAL A 95 -10.66 -7.62 2.10
C VAL A 95 -11.02 -8.24 3.45
N ALA A 96 -10.12 -8.18 4.44
CA ALA A 96 -10.42 -8.70 5.77
C ALA A 96 -11.58 -7.96 6.46
N LEU A 97 -11.68 -6.63 6.28
CA LEU A 97 -12.80 -5.84 6.78
C LEU A 97 -14.11 -6.22 6.10
N ASP A 98 -14.10 -6.42 4.78
CA ASP A 98 -15.28 -6.85 4.02
C ASP A 98 -15.76 -8.24 4.46
N ASP A 99 -14.83 -9.19 4.65
CA ASP A 99 -15.14 -10.51 5.20
C ASP A 99 -15.78 -10.42 6.60
N MET A 100 -15.23 -9.57 7.47
CA MET A 100 -15.77 -9.35 8.82
C MET A 100 -17.16 -8.73 8.80
N ALA A 101 -17.39 -7.72 7.96
CA ALA A 101 -18.69 -7.05 7.84
C ALA A 101 -19.76 -7.98 7.26
N LYS A 102 -19.39 -8.74 6.22
CA LYS A 102 -20.24 -9.78 5.64
C LYS A 102 -20.60 -10.85 6.67
N ALA A 103 -19.61 -11.40 7.37
CA ALA A 103 -19.84 -12.42 8.37
C ALA A 103 -20.72 -11.90 9.52
N LEU A 104 -20.51 -10.66 9.97
CA LEU A 104 -21.38 -10.04 10.98
C LEU A 104 -22.83 -9.98 10.50
N ALA A 105 -23.07 -9.46 9.30
CA ALA A 105 -24.42 -9.31 8.75
C ALA A 105 -25.09 -10.67 8.51
N ASP A 106 -24.42 -11.56 7.79
CA ASP A 106 -24.97 -12.86 7.38
C ASP A 106 -25.28 -13.73 8.59
N GLU A 107 -24.38 -13.81 9.58
CA GLU A 107 -24.56 -14.65 10.76
C GLU A 107 -25.70 -14.16 11.67
N TYR A 108 -25.77 -12.85 11.94
CA TYR A 108 -26.85 -12.29 12.75
C TYR A 108 -28.20 -12.42 12.05
N ASN A 109 -28.26 -12.13 10.74
CA ASN A 109 -29.47 -12.26 9.95
C ASN A 109 -29.95 -13.72 9.88
N ALA A 110 -29.02 -14.66 9.68
CA ALA A 110 -29.34 -16.08 9.62
C ALA A 110 -29.92 -16.59 10.95
N VAL A 111 -29.33 -16.19 12.09
CA VAL A 111 -29.86 -16.58 13.42
C VAL A 111 -31.21 -15.93 13.69
N LEU A 112 -31.39 -14.63 13.41
CA LEU A 112 -32.67 -13.96 13.58
C LEU A 112 -33.78 -14.59 12.74
N ALA A 113 -33.48 -15.02 11.52
CA ALA A 113 -34.44 -15.67 10.63
C ALA A 113 -35.00 -17.00 11.21
N THR A 114 -34.31 -17.62 12.16
CA THR A 114 -34.80 -18.83 12.86
C THR A 114 -35.82 -18.53 13.95
N GLY A 115 -35.97 -17.27 14.34
CA GLY A 115 -36.83 -16.85 15.43
C GLY A 115 -38.16 -16.26 15.00
N LYS A 116 -38.91 -15.83 16.02
CA LYS A 116 -40.16 -15.10 15.92
C LYS A 116 -40.16 -13.85 16.78
N ASP A 117 -40.77 -12.80 16.25
CA ASP A 117 -40.96 -11.50 16.92
C ASP A 117 -42.09 -11.53 17.98
N LEU A 118 -42.36 -10.40 18.64
CA LEU A 118 -43.41 -10.30 19.66
C LEU A 118 -44.84 -10.50 19.14
N LYS A 119 -45.04 -10.41 17.81
CA LYS A 119 -46.31 -10.65 17.13
C LYS A 119 -46.39 -12.06 16.54
N GLY A 120 -45.34 -12.88 16.71
CA GLY A 120 -45.24 -14.23 16.18
C GLY A 120 -44.85 -14.30 14.70
N ASN A 121 -44.44 -13.19 14.08
CA ASN A 121 -43.93 -13.16 12.70
C ASN A 121 -42.50 -13.70 12.65
N ALA A 122 -42.11 -14.22 11.49
CA ALA A 122 -40.74 -14.67 11.26
C ALA A 122 -39.74 -13.50 11.33
N GLY A 123 -38.51 -13.80 11.76
CA GLY A 123 -37.44 -12.82 11.83
C GLY A 123 -37.06 -12.21 10.50
N LYS A 124 -36.75 -10.92 10.55
CA LYS A 124 -36.28 -10.12 9.42
C LYS A 124 -34.78 -9.81 9.57
N PRO A 125 -34.07 -9.47 8.47
CA PRO A 125 -32.67 -9.05 8.54
C PRO A 125 -32.49 -7.81 9.41
N LEU A 126 -31.50 -7.85 10.32
CA LEU A 126 -31.07 -6.71 11.13
C LEU A 126 -30.03 -5.85 10.40
N PHE A 127 -29.18 -6.49 9.59
CA PHE A 127 -28.12 -5.83 8.84
C PHE A 127 -28.36 -5.93 7.34
N ASN A 128 -27.92 -4.91 6.61
CA ASN A 128 -27.84 -4.92 5.15
C ASN A 128 -26.48 -4.38 4.70
N TYR A 129 -26.00 -4.85 3.54
CA TYR A 129 -24.79 -4.35 2.90
C TYR A 129 -24.90 -4.55 1.38
N ASP A 130 -24.11 -3.78 0.64
CA ASP A 130 -23.86 -3.98 -0.78
C ASP A 130 -22.71 -4.99 -0.95
N PRO A 131 -22.92 -6.13 -1.64
CA PRO A 131 -21.92 -7.18 -1.84
C PRO A 131 -20.61 -6.71 -2.48
N ASP A 132 -20.62 -5.60 -3.23
CA ASP A 132 -19.42 -5.07 -3.89
C ASP A 132 -18.52 -4.29 -2.92
N ASN A 133 -19.05 -3.84 -1.77
CA ASN A 133 -18.31 -3.11 -0.74
C ASN A 133 -18.90 -3.33 0.67
N PRO A 134 -18.88 -4.58 1.20
CA PRO A 134 -19.60 -4.95 2.42
C PRO A 134 -19.29 -4.08 3.65
N ALA A 135 -18.01 -3.80 3.92
CA ALA A 135 -17.64 -3.03 5.10
C ALA A 135 -18.05 -1.55 5.01
N ALA A 136 -17.95 -0.96 3.82
CA ALA A 136 -18.27 0.45 3.60
C ALA A 136 -19.78 0.73 3.58
N SER A 137 -20.58 -0.28 3.21
CA SER A 137 -22.03 -0.17 3.01
C SER A 137 -22.86 -0.79 4.14
N LEU A 138 -22.21 -1.37 5.16
CA LEU A 138 -22.89 -2.03 6.27
C LEU A 138 -23.81 -1.06 7.02
N THR A 139 -25.09 -1.40 7.09
CA THR A 139 -26.12 -0.62 7.76
C THR A 139 -27.03 -1.50 8.60
N ILE A 140 -27.68 -0.89 9.60
CA ILE A 140 -28.77 -1.50 10.35
C ILE A 140 -30.08 -1.17 9.64
N THR A 141 -30.96 -2.14 9.51
CA THR A 141 -32.29 -1.97 8.90
C THR A 141 -33.23 -1.15 9.81
N ASP A 142 -34.43 -0.84 9.33
CA ASP A 142 -35.44 -0.06 10.05
C ASP A 142 -36.24 -0.89 11.08
N LEU A 143 -35.72 -2.06 11.48
CA LEU A 143 -36.36 -2.96 12.44
C LEU A 143 -36.61 -2.27 13.79
N SER A 144 -37.84 -2.32 14.27
CA SER A 144 -38.17 -1.90 15.63
C SER A 144 -37.79 -2.98 16.65
N ALA A 145 -37.66 -2.60 17.92
CA ALA A 145 -37.31 -3.54 18.99
C ALA A 145 -38.32 -4.70 19.11
N GLU A 146 -39.59 -4.46 18.80
CA GLU A 146 -40.66 -5.46 18.84
C GLU A 146 -40.59 -6.46 17.69
N GLU A 147 -39.89 -6.12 16.60
CA GLU A 147 -39.66 -6.96 15.42
C GLU A 147 -38.42 -7.85 15.55
N LEU A 148 -37.65 -7.71 16.64
CA LEU A 148 -36.49 -8.54 16.91
C LEU A 148 -36.94 -9.96 17.30
N ALA A 149 -36.63 -10.90 16.43
CA ALA A 149 -37.06 -12.29 16.52
C ALA A 149 -36.25 -13.13 17.52
N PHE A 150 -36.30 -12.76 18.80
CA PHE A 150 -35.50 -13.37 19.87
C PHE A 150 -36.06 -14.68 20.44
N SER A 151 -37.30 -15.01 20.13
CA SER A 151 -37.97 -16.22 20.60
C SER A 151 -37.94 -17.31 19.53
N SER A 152 -37.71 -18.57 19.90
CA SER A 152 -37.76 -19.68 18.93
C SER A 152 -39.19 -20.08 18.54
N ASP A 153 -40.19 -19.71 19.36
CA ASP A 153 -41.59 -20.13 19.20
C ASP A 153 -42.60 -18.97 19.23
N GLY A 154 -42.14 -17.75 19.49
CA GLY A 154 -42.97 -16.55 19.64
C GLY A 154 -43.55 -16.35 21.05
N THR A 155 -43.24 -17.25 22.00
CA THR A 155 -43.73 -17.12 23.38
C THR A 155 -43.03 -15.94 24.07
N PRO A 156 -43.78 -14.99 24.68
CA PRO A 156 -43.18 -13.90 25.45
C PRO A 156 -42.26 -14.42 26.56
N GLY A 157 -41.05 -13.88 26.64
CA GLY A 157 -40.03 -14.29 27.62
C GLY A 157 -39.12 -15.44 27.17
N ASN A 158 -39.40 -16.10 26.04
CA ASN A 158 -38.44 -17.00 25.40
C ASN A 158 -37.34 -16.18 24.71
N ALA A 159 -36.08 -16.45 25.09
CA ALA A 159 -34.90 -15.73 24.60
C ALA A 159 -33.84 -16.68 24.00
N ASN A 160 -34.26 -17.84 23.50
CA ASN A 160 -33.34 -18.85 22.96
C ASN A 160 -32.56 -18.34 21.75
N VAL A 161 -33.21 -17.62 20.84
CA VAL A 161 -32.54 -17.05 19.65
C VAL A 161 -31.63 -15.90 20.05
N LEU A 162 -32.02 -15.09 21.03
CA LEU A 162 -31.13 -14.08 21.62
C LEU A 162 -29.86 -14.73 22.20
N LYS A 163 -29.97 -15.87 22.88
CA LYS A 163 -28.80 -16.60 23.37
C LYS A 163 -27.90 -17.06 22.22
N SER A 164 -28.47 -17.55 21.13
CA SER A 164 -27.71 -17.90 19.92
C SER A 164 -27.01 -16.70 19.30
N LEU A 165 -27.64 -15.52 19.27
CA LEU A 165 -27.00 -14.27 18.81
C LEU A 165 -25.82 -13.87 19.68
N ILE A 166 -25.94 -14.00 21.01
CA ILE A 166 -24.84 -13.74 21.94
C ILE A 166 -23.67 -14.70 21.67
N ASP A 167 -23.96 -15.97 21.36
CA ASP A 167 -22.93 -16.97 21.07
C ASP A 167 -22.17 -16.71 19.76
N LEU A 168 -22.75 -15.94 18.82
CA LEU A 168 -22.06 -15.53 17.59
C LEU A 168 -20.79 -14.72 17.87
N SER A 169 -20.72 -14.01 19.00
CA SER A 169 -19.51 -13.28 19.40
C SER A 169 -18.27 -14.17 19.47
N ASN A 170 -18.44 -15.47 19.72
CA ASN A 170 -17.35 -16.44 19.81
C ASN A 170 -17.31 -17.41 18.61
N LYS A 171 -18.22 -17.27 17.64
CA LYS A 171 -18.30 -18.17 16.49
C LYS A 171 -17.10 -17.91 15.56
N PRO A 172 -16.33 -18.94 15.20
CA PRO A 172 -15.29 -18.80 14.19
C PRO A 172 -15.89 -18.54 12.82
N VAL A 173 -15.37 -17.53 12.13
CA VAL A 173 -15.72 -17.16 10.75
C VAL A 173 -14.44 -17.07 9.93
N ALA A 174 -14.53 -17.41 8.64
CA ALA A 174 -13.40 -17.31 7.75
C ALA A 174 -13.12 -15.84 7.42
N VAL A 175 -11.92 -15.37 7.73
CA VAL A 175 -11.44 -14.03 7.39
C VAL A 175 -10.13 -14.17 6.61
N THR A 176 -10.10 -13.61 5.40
CA THR A 176 -8.93 -13.66 4.53
C THR A 176 -7.71 -13.06 5.23
N GLY A 177 -6.59 -13.79 5.24
CA GLY A 177 -5.36 -13.39 5.94
C GLY A 177 -5.32 -13.72 7.43
N TYR A 178 -6.43 -14.13 8.04
CA TYR A 178 -6.52 -14.44 9.49
C TYR A 178 -7.03 -15.86 9.80
N GLY A 179 -7.59 -16.57 8.81
CA GLY A 179 -8.09 -17.93 8.97
C GLY A 179 -9.49 -17.98 9.58
N SER A 180 -9.82 -19.06 10.27
CA SER A 180 -11.12 -19.22 10.94
C SER A 180 -11.02 -18.81 12.41
N VAL A 181 -11.50 -17.61 12.73
CA VAL A 181 -11.35 -16.97 14.05
C VAL A 181 -12.63 -16.20 14.40
N SER A 182 -12.79 -15.80 15.67
CA SER A 182 -13.90 -14.91 16.04
C SER A 182 -13.72 -13.53 15.39
N LEU A 183 -14.81 -12.78 15.20
CA LEU A 183 -14.74 -11.42 14.66
C LEU A 183 -13.86 -10.49 15.51
N ASN A 184 -13.88 -10.66 16.83
CA ASN A 184 -13.05 -9.87 17.74
C ASN A 184 -11.56 -10.22 17.60
N ASP A 185 -11.23 -11.50 17.47
CA ASP A 185 -9.85 -11.95 17.29
C ASP A 185 -9.30 -11.52 15.92
N ALA A 186 -10.11 -11.59 14.87
CA ALA A 186 -9.76 -11.09 13.54
C ALA A 186 -9.42 -9.60 13.58
N PHE A 187 -10.31 -8.79 14.14
CA PHE A 187 -10.11 -7.34 14.26
C PHE A 187 -8.86 -6.99 15.08
N THR A 188 -8.69 -7.62 16.25
CA THR A 188 -7.54 -7.39 17.13
C THR A 188 -6.23 -7.81 16.44
N SER A 189 -6.23 -8.95 15.75
CA SER A 189 -5.08 -9.43 14.98
C SER A 189 -4.74 -8.48 13.83
N MET A 190 -5.74 -7.93 13.13
CA MET A 190 -5.53 -6.99 12.03
C MET A 190 -4.92 -5.66 12.49
N VAL A 191 -5.43 -5.11 13.60
CA VAL A 191 -4.83 -3.93 14.23
C VAL A 191 -3.41 -4.22 14.69
N GLY A 192 -3.17 -5.40 15.29
CA GLY A 192 -1.85 -5.85 15.72
C GLY A 192 -0.86 -5.98 14.56
N GLN A 193 -1.23 -6.65 13.48
CA GLN A 193 -0.39 -6.80 12.28
C GLN A 193 -0.09 -5.45 11.63
N THR A 194 -1.09 -4.56 11.53
CA THR A 194 -0.91 -3.20 11.01
C THR A 194 0.09 -2.42 11.86
N ALA A 195 0.00 -2.53 13.18
CA ALA A 195 0.96 -1.90 14.10
C ALA A 195 2.38 -2.48 13.95
N ILE A 196 2.52 -3.80 13.76
CA ILE A 196 3.82 -4.45 13.51
C ILE A 196 4.42 -3.93 12.20
N LYS A 197 3.64 -3.91 11.10
CA LYS A 197 4.10 -3.39 9.81
C LYS A 197 4.53 -1.93 9.89
N ALA A 198 3.77 -1.09 10.61
CA ALA A 198 4.12 0.31 10.81
C ALA A 198 5.46 0.47 11.58
N ARG A 199 5.67 -0.32 12.65
CA ARG A 199 6.92 -0.29 13.41
C ARG A 199 8.10 -0.81 12.61
N GLN A 200 7.89 -1.84 11.78
CA GLN A 200 8.91 -2.36 10.88
C GLN A 200 9.30 -1.31 9.83
N ALA A 201 8.32 -0.67 9.20
CA ALA A 201 8.56 0.38 8.22
C ALA A 201 9.34 1.58 8.81
N ASP A 202 9.05 1.97 10.05
CA ASP A 202 9.83 3.01 10.75
C ASP A 202 11.28 2.57 11.00
N ALA A 203 11.49 1.35 11.51
CA ALA A 203 12.83 0.81 11.74
C ALA A 203 13.65 0.72 10.44
N ASP A 204 13.03 0.23 9.37
CA ASP A 204 13.65 0.12 8.04
C ASP A 204 13.98 1.51 7.48
N TYR A 205 13.08 2.49 7.64
CA TYR A 205 13.33 3.88 7.24
C TYR A 205 14.53 4.49 7.97
N GLN A 206 14.62 4.34 9.29
CA GLN A 206 15.76 4.86 10.06
C GLN A 206 17.08 4.21 9.63
N ALA A 207 17.08 2.90 9.39
CA ALA A 207 18.26 2.19 8.90
C ALA A 207 18.68 2.70 7.51
N LYS A 208 17.74 2.86 6.58
CA LYS A 208 18.01 3.38 5.23
C LYS A 208 18.46 4.83 5.25
N LEU A 209 17.93 5.66 6.14
CA LEU A 209 18.37 7.04 6.34
C LEU A 209 19.83 7.10 6.81
N ALA A 210 20.20 6.26 7.78
CA ALA A 210 21.58 6.18 8.26
C ALA A 210 22.55 5.72 7.15
N MET A 211 22.17 4.69 6.38
CA MET A 211 22.95 4.22 5.23
C MET A 211 23.10 5.29 4.15
N SER A 212 22.02 6.00 3.82
CA SER A 212 22.03 7.10 2.84
C SER A 212 22.98 8.21 3.28
N LYS A 213 22.93 8.61 4.55
CA LYS A 213 23.85 9.60 5.12
C LYS A 213 25.31 9.14 5.03
N GLN A 214 25.58 7.87 5.33
CA GLN A 214 26.93 7.30 5.22
C GLN A 214 27.42 7.29 3.76
N ALA A 215 26.56 6.93 2.80
CA ALA A 215 26.88 6.94 1.39
C ALA A 215 27.18 8.36 0.88
N HIS A 216 26.41 9.37 1.30
CA HIS A 216 26.69 10.76 1.00
C HIS A 216 28.05 11.21 1.54
N THR A 217 28.36 10.94 2.81
CA THR A 217 29.67 11.26 3.40
C THR A 217 30.82 10.56 2.64
N ALA A 218 30.65 9.28 2.28
CA ALA A 218 31.68 8.54 1.55
C ALA A 218 31.93 9.15 0.15
N ARG A 219 30.87 9.51 -0.59
CA ARG A 219 30.96 10.19 -1.88
C ARG A 219 31.65 11.55 -1.76
N ASP A 220 31.27 12.35 -0.77
CA ASP A 220 31.79 13.70 -0.59
C ASP A 220 33.28 13.68 -0.24
N ASN A 221 33.73 12.69 0.55
CA ASN A 221 35.14 12.47 0.85
C ASN A 221 35.98 12.15 -0.40
N VAL A 222 35.47 11.29 -1.30
CA VAL A 222 36.17 10.95 -2.56
C VAL A 222 36.25 12.17 -3.48
N SER A 223 35.16 12.96 -3.56
CA SER A 223 35.11 14.16 -4.39
C SER A 223 36.09 15.23 -3.92
N ALA A 224 36.25 15.39 -2.61
CA ALA A 224 37.22 16.33 -2.03
C ALA A 224 38.66 15.96 -2.41
N VAL A 225 39.04 14.68 -2.29
CA VAL A 225 40.40 14.21 -2.65
C VAL A 225 40.69 14.40 -4.15
N ASN A 226 39.72 14.09 -5.02
CA ASN A 226 39.90 14.28 -6.47
C ASN A 226 40.11 15.76 -6.84
N SER A 227 39.39 16.67 -6.19
CA SER A 227 39.53 18.12 -6.40
C SER A 227 40.95 18.61 -6.06
N ASP A 228 41.51 18.11 -4.96
CA ASP A 228 42.87 18.46 -4.52
C ASP A 228 43.94 17.88 -5.46
N GLU A 229 43.74 16.66 -5.97
CA GLU A 229 44.62 16.05 -6.97
C GLU A 229 44.56 16.75 -8.34
N GLU A 230 43.38 17.13 -8.83
CA GLU A 230 43.22 17.90 -10.07
C GLU A 230 43.87 19.29 -9.96
N ALA A 231 43.76 19.94 -8.81
CA ALA A 231 44.43 21.23 -8.55
C ALA A 231 45.96 21.09 -8.54
N ALA A 232 46.49 20.06 -7.89
CA ALA A 232 47.93 19.77 -7.86
C ALA A 232 48.48 19.42 -9.25
N ASN A 233 47.76 18.62 -10.03
CA ASN A 233 48.12 18.29 -11.41
C ASN A 233 48.03 19.52 -12.32
N SER A 234 47.03 20.39 -12.13
CA SER A 234 46.90 21.65 -12.87
C SER A 234 48.05 22.61 -12.59
N MET A 235 48.49 22.73 -11.33
CA MET A 235 49.67 23.54 -10.98
C MET A 235 50.95 22.95 -11.60
N THR A 236 51.09 21.63 -11.58
CA THR A 236 52.22 20.93 -12.23
C THR A 236 52.24 21.19 -13.74
N PHE A 237 51.08 21.12 -14.40
CA PHE A 237 50.94 21.43 -15.82
C PHE A 237 51.21 22.90 -16.15
N ALA A 238 50.70 23.83 -15.35
CA ALA A 238 50.96 25.26 -15.54
C ALA A 238 52.44 25.61 -15.36
N ASN A 239 53.11 24.99 -14.38
CA ASN A 239 54.56 25.15 -14.18
C ASN A 239 55.36 24.53 -15.32
N ALA A 240 54.96 23.36 -15.84
CA ALA A 240 55.60 22.74 -16.99
C ALA A 240 55.42 23.56 -18.28
N HIS A 241 54.27 24.23 -18.46
CA HIS A 241 54.01 25.09 -19.62
C HIS A 241 54.76 26.44 -19.55
N ASN A 242 55.04 26.95 -18.35
CA ASN A 242 55.84 28.19 -18.16
C ASN A 242 57.36 27.95 -18.20
N ALA A 243 57.81 26.69 -18.22
CA ALA A 243 59.23 26.30 -18.24
C ALA A 243 59.78 26.01 -19.66
N ASN A 244 58.96 26.21 -20.70
CA ASN A 244 59.32 26.20 -22.13
C ASN A 244 59.10 27.57 -22.75
#